data_AF-A0A060BLI3-F1
#
_entry.id   AF-A0A060BLI3-F1
#
_cell.length_a   1.000
_cell.length_b   1.000
_cell.length_c   1.000
_cell.angle_alpha   90.00
_cell.angle_beta   90.00
_cell.angle_gamma   90.00
#
_symmetry.space_group_name_H-M   'P 1'
#
loop_
_entity.id
_entity.type
_entity.pdbx_description
1 polymer ?
#
loop_
_entity_poly.entity_id
_entity_poly.type
_entity_poly.pdbx_seq_one_letter_code
_entity_poly.pdbx_strand_id
1 'polypeptide(L)'
;MTALGLYEMHLNGKRVGDHQLAPEFTDYNKRVQYQAYEVTDLVKEGENAIGGLLSSGWYCGHVAWTNEPYGTWPALYAQLEITFEDGTTQTVTTDASWKTHASPILGADLLNGEIYDATKEIEGWSEAGLDDASWKPAIVREEDRNVVAQ
;
A
#
# COMPACT_ATOMS: atom_id res chain seq x y z
N MET A 1 -4.60 5.76 -5.23
CA MET A 1 -3.91 5.16 -4.07
C MET A 1 -2.72 6.03 -3.68
N THR A 2 -2.40 6.10 -2.39
CA THR A 2 -1.28 6.86 -1.84
C THR A 2 -0.81 6.24 -0.52
N ALA A 3 0.34 6.69 -0.02
CA ALA A 3 0.83 6.35 1.31
C ALA A 3 1.47 7.54 2.02
N LEU A 4 1.38 7.54 3.33
CA LEU A 4 2.32 8.22 4.19
C LEU A 4 3.49 7.27 4.41
N GLY A 5 4.53 7.37 3.58
CA GLY A 5 5.58 6.36 3.46
C GLY A 5 5.75 5.99 1.99
N LEU A 6 6.05 4.73 1.71
CA LEU A 6 6.06 4.16 0.36
C LEU A 6 5.16 2.94 0.28
N TYR A 7 4.60 2.69 -0.90
CA TYR A 7 3.79 1.50 -1.13
C TYR A 7 4.15 0.76 -2.42
N GLU A 8 3.82 -0.51 -2.46
CA GLU A 8 3.68 -1.31 -3.67
C GLU A 8 2.38 -2.11 -3.60
N MET A 9 1.46 -1.88 -4.53
CA MET A 9 0.17 -2.58 -4.57
C MET A 9 0.21 -3.78 -5.50
N HIS A 10 -0.55 -4.81 -5.13
CA HIS A 10 -0.79 -6.01 -5.91
C HIS A 10 -2.29 -6.29 -5.97
N LEU A 11 -2.76 -6.78 -7.11
CA LEU A 11 -4.13 -7.23 -7.35
C LEU A 11 -4.08 -8.60 -8.02
N ASN A 12 -4.66 -9.61 -7.37
CA ASN A 12 -4.69 -11.00 -7.85
C ASN A 12 -3.30 -11.54 -8.24
N GLY A 13 -2.31 -11.36 -7.36
CA GLY A 13 -0.93 -11.84 -7.56
C GLY A 13 -0.09 -11.01 -8.54
N LYS A 14 -0.66 -9.96 -9.13
CA LYS A 14 0.04 -9.09 -10.08
C LYS A 14 0.28 -7.71 -9.48
N ARG A 15 1.50 -7.20 -9.65
CA ARG A 15 1.87 -5.83 -9.28
C ARG A 15 1.01 -4.82 -10.06
N VAL A 16 0.50 -3.80 -9.37
CA VAL A 16 -0.27 -2.70 -9.96
C VAL A 16 0.69 -1.58 -10.35
N GLY A 17 0.76 -1.28 -11.65
CA GLY A 17 1.66 -0.26 -12.19
C GLY A 17 3.14 -0.65 -12.16
N ASP A 18 3.99 0.27 -12.63
CA ASP A 18 5.45 0.10 -12.68
C ASP A 18 6.22 1.08 -11.79
N HIS A 19 5.53 2.05 -11.19
CA HIS A 19 6.13 3.07 -10.32
C HIS A 19 6.96 2.45 -9.20
N GLN A 20 8.13 3.06 -8.97
CA GLN A 20 9.04 2.71 -7.89
C GLN A 20 9.03 3.85 -6.89
N LEU A 21 9.05 3.52 -5.59
CA LEU A 21 9.03 4.52 -4.52
C LEU A 21 7.81 5.46 -4.59
N ALA A 22 6.65 4.94 -4.98
CA ALA A 22 5.38 5.67 -4.91
C ALA A 22 4.97 5.92 -3.45
N PRO A 23 4.38 7.08 -3.08
CA PRO A 23 3.88 8.14 -3.95
C PRO A 23 4.84 9.34 -4.07
N GLU A 24 6.14 9.08 -4.25
CA GLU A 24 7.18 10.10 -4.31
C GLU A 24 7.33 10.91 -3.00
N PHE A 25 8.21 11.93 -3.02
CA PHE A 25 8.52 12.75 -1.85
C PHE A 25 7.92 14.15 -1.97
N THR A 26 6.96 14.47 -1.09
CA THR A 26 6.41 15.82 -0.89
C THR A 26 6.59 16.29 0.55
N ASP A 27 6.30 17.57 0.80
CA ASP A 27 6.06 18.05 2.17
C ASP A 27 4.72 17.48 2.66
N TYR A 28 4.76 16.34 3.36
CA TYR A 28 3.57 15.60 3.83
C TYR A 28 2.68 16.42 4.80
N ASN A 29 3.18 17.53 5.35
CA ASN A 29 2.38 18.46 6.15
C ASN A 29 1.54 19.42 5.30
N LYS A 30 1.81 19.51 4.00
CA LYS A 30 1.09 20.37 3.06
C LYS A 30 0.33 19.61 2.00
N ARG A 31 0.87 18.49 1.53
CA ARG A 31 0.22 17.64 0.53
C ARG A 31 0.81 16.24 0.46
N VAL A 32 0.00 15.30 0.00
CA VAL A 32 0.41 13.94 -0.37
C VAL A 32 -0.09 13.66 -1.78
N GLN A 33 0.76 13.13 -2.66
CA GLN A 33 0.35 12.76 -4.02
C GLN A 33 -0.35 11.40 -4.03
N TYR A 34 -1.32 11.20 -4.92
CA TYR A 34 -1.89 9.89 -5.20
C TYR A 34 -1.71 9.53 -6.67
N GLN A 35 -1.62 8.23 -6.93
CA GLN A 35 -1.58 7.64 -8.25
C GLN A 35 -2.89 6.91 -8.54
N ALA A 36 -3.35 7.00 -9.79
CA ALA A 36 -4.47 6.23 -10.30
C ALA A 36 -3.94 5.29 -11.38
N TYR A 37 -4.35 4.03 -11.32
CA TYR A 37 -3.92 3.00 -12.27
C TYR A 37 -5.15 2.38 -12.91
N GLU A 38 -5.06 2.13 -14.22
CA GLU A 38 -5.97 1.25 -14.93
C GLU A 38 -5.66 -0.19 -14.51
N VAL A 39 -6.68 -0.95 -14.08
CA VAL A 39 -6.53 -2.32 -13.57
C VAL A 39 -7.61 -3.28 -14.10
N THR A 40 -8.31 -2.92 -15.18
CA THR A 40 -9.42 -3.70 -15.75
C THR A 40 -8.99 -5.14 -16.03
N ASP A 41 -7.80 -5.33 -16.61
CA ASP A 41 -7.26 -6.65 -16.97
C ASP A 41 -6.73 -7.47 -15.76
N LEU A 42 -6.72 -6.87 -14.56
CA LEU A 42 -6.28 -7.52 -13.33
C LEU A 42 -7.43 -8.03 -12.48
N VAL A 43 -8.63 -7.45 -12.62
CA VAL A 43 -9.86 -7.90 -11.94
C VAL A 43 -10.37 -9.17 -12.64
N LYS A 44 -10.93 -10.10 -11.85
CA LYS A 44 -11.53 -11.34 -12.36
C LYS A 44 -12.94 -11.53 -11.82
N GLU A 45 -13.73 -12.37 -12.48
CA GLU A 45 -15.02 -12.81 -11.94
C GLU A 45 -14.83 -13.61 -10.64
N GLY A 46 -15.70 -13.38 -9.66
CA GLY A 46 -15.67 -14.05 -8.37
C GLY A 46 -14.73 -13.37 -7.35
N GLU A 47 -14.00 -14.17 -6.58
CA GLU A 47 -13.16 -13.68 -5.49
C GLU A 47 -11.91 -12.98 -6.01
N ASN A 48 -11.64 -11.78 -5.49
CA ASN A 48 -10.47 -10.98 -5.80
C ASN A 48 -9.71 -10.68 -4.52
N ALA A 49 -8.39 -10.51 -4.61
CA ALA A 49 -7.56 -10.04 -3.50
C ALA A 49 -6.72 -8.84 -3.93
N ILE A 50 -6.72 -7.81 -3.09
CA ILE A 50 -5.87 -6.63 -3.20
C ILE A 50 -4.99 -6.55 -1.96
N GLY A 51 -3.70 -6.30 -2.16
CA GLY A 51 -2.73 -6.24 -1.07
C GLY A 51 -1.68 -5.17 -1.34
N GLY A 52 -1.07 -4.64 -0.28
CA GLY A 52 -0.03 -3.64 -0.39
C GLY A 52 1.15 -3.93 0.53
N LEU A 53 2.37 -3.85 0.01
CA LEU A 53 3.57 -3.69 0.81
C LEU A 53 3.70 -2.22 1.19
N LEU A 54 4.05 -1.96 2.45
CA LEU A 54 4.14 -0.61 2.99
C LEU A 54 5.50 -0.44 3.70
N SER A 55 6.20 0.64 3.39
CA SER A 55 7.53 0.95 3.93
C SER A 55 7.59 2.38 4.47
N SER A 56 8.55 2.63 5.36
CA SER A 56 8.70 3.90 6.07
C SER A 56 8.94 5.10 5.15
N GLY A 57 9.69 4.90 4.06
CA GLY A 57 9.97 5.94 3.08
C GLY A 57 10.60 7.21 3.66
N TRP A 58 10.37 8.34 2.98
CA TRP A 58 10.71 9.66 3.50
C TRP A 58 9.81 10.11 4.65
N TYR A 59 8.65 9.47 4.84
CA TYR A 59 7.68 9.90 5.85
C TYR A 59 8.14 9.57 7.27
N CYS A 60 8.60 8.34 7.51
CA CYS A 60 9.07 7.92 8.83
C CYS A 60 10.41 7.17 8.83
N GLY A 61 11.13 7.16 7.70
CA GLY A 61 12.51 6.69 7.59
C GLY A 61 13.55 7.82 7.70
N HIS A 62 14.82 7.50 7.44
CA HIS A 62 15.89 8.48 7.47
C HIS A 62 15.86 9.38 6.23
N VAL A 63 16.00 10.70 6.44
CA VAL A 63 16.03 11.70 5.36
C VAL A 63 17.30 12.54 5.46
N ALA A 64 18.26 12.27 4.57
CA ALA A 64 19.56 12.93 4.53
C ALA A 64 20.23 13.00 5.91
N TRP A 65 20.41 14.21 6.46
CA TRP A 65 21.03 14.46 7.77
C TRP A 65 20.00 14.84 8.84
N THR A 66 18.71 14.80 8.53
CA THR A 66 17.65 15.16 9.47
C THR A 66 17.24 13.92 10.27
N ASN A 67 16.89 14.15 11.53
CA ASN A 67 16.32 13.13 12.41
C ASN A 67 14.85 13.48 12.74
N GLU A 68 14.20 14.30 11.91
CA GLU A 68 12.83 14.76 12.11
C GLU A 68 11.91 14.12 11.06
N PRO A 69 11.32 12.93 11.36
CA PRO A 69 10.35 12.31 10.48
C PRO A 69 9.03 13.08 10.50
N TYR A 70 8.25 12.97 9.43
CA TYR A 70 6.89 13.51 9.34
C TYR A 70 5.87 12.74 10.20
N GLY A 71 6.16 11.48 10.52
CA GLY A 71 5.35 10.66 11.41
C GLY A 71 6.10 9.43 11.91
N THR A 72 5.40 8.56 12.66
CA THR A 72 6.02 7.41 13.33
C THR A 72 5.83 6.10 12.57
N TRP A 73 4.66 5.90 11.96
CA TRP A 73 4.29 4.67 11.28
C TRP A 73 3.73 4.98 9.90
N PRO A 74 4.10 4.19 8.87
CA PRO A 74 3.56 4.43 7.55
C PRO A 74 2.06 4.10 7.52
N ALA A 75 1.34 4.67 6.55
CA ALA A 75 -0.09 4.42 6.35
C ALA A 75 -0.43 4.33 4.86
N LEU A 76 -1.41 3.49 4.52
CA LEU A 76 -1.94 3.30 3.16
C LEU A 76 -3.33 3.93 3.06
N TYR A 77 -3.60 4.61 1.93
CA TYR A 77 -4.94 5.03 1.54
C TYR A 77 -5.20 4.59 0.10
N ALA A 78 -6.11 3.63 -0.08
CA ALA A 78 -6.41 3.07 -1.39
C ALA A 78 -7.92 2.89 -1.60
N GLN A 79 -8.31 3.02 -2.86
CA GLN A 79 -9.67 2.86 -3.35
C GLN A 79 -9.58 2.17 -4.72
N LEU A 80 -10.30 1.07 -4.87
CA LEU A 80 -10.54 0.37 -6.12
C LEU A 80 -11.99 0.62 -6.53
N GLU A 81 -12.19 1.11 -7.75
CA GLU A 81 -13.51 1.32 -8.34
C GLU A 81 -13.67 0.36 -9.52
N ILE A 82 -14.75 -0.42 -9.49
CA ILE A 82 -15.10 -1.38 -10.54
C ILE A 82 -16.42 -0.95 -11.13
N THR A 83 -16.44 -0.67 -12.43
CA THR A 83 -17.68 -0.39 -13.17
C THR A 83 -18.05 -1.63 -13.97
N PHE A 84 -19.25 -2.16 -13.74
CA PHE A 84 -19.76 -3.34 -14.43
C PHE A 84 -20.41 -2.96 -15.76
N GLU A 85 -20.63 -3.95 -16.63
CA GLU A 85 -21.25 -3.76 -17.95
C GLU A 85 -22.68 -3.18 -17.87
N ASP A 86 -23.40 -3.44 -16.76
CA ASP A 86 -24.73 -2.90 -16.51
C ASP A 86 -24.71 -1.43 -16.01
N GLY A 87 -23.52 -0.85 -15.86
CA GLY A 87 -23.29 0.52 -15.41
C GLY A 87 -23.28 0.70 -13.89
N THR A 88 -23.45 -0.37 -13.10
CA THR A 88 -23.30 -0.31 -11.64
C THR A 88 -21.83 -0.21 -11.25
N THR A 89 -21.56 0.31 -10.06
CA THR A 89 -20.20 0.47 -9.53
C THR A 89 -20.04 -0.20 -8.17
N GLN A 90 -18.91 -0.87 -7.96
CA GLN A 90 -18.46 -1.34 -6.66
C GLN A 90 -17.18 -0.59 -6.26
N THR A 91 -17.13 -0.16 -5.01
CA THR A 91 -15.95 0.50 -4.43
C THR A 91 -15.42 -0.33 -3.28
N VAL A 92 -14.11 -0.62 -3.30
CA VAL A 92 -13.38 -1.27 -2.22
C VAL A 92 -12.34 -0.29 -1.70
N THR A 93 -12.42 0.08 -0.42
CA THR A 93 -11.49 1.06 0.20
C THR A 93 -10.69 0.43 1.33
N THR A 94 -9.55 1.03 1.67
CA THR A 94 -8.83 0.73 2.92
C THR A 94 -9.69 1.09 4.12
N ASP A 95 -9.91 0.14 5.02
CA ASP A 95 -10.68 0.30 6.25
C ASP A 95 -10.27 -0.73 7.33
N ALA A 96 -11.07 -0.86 8.39
CA ALA A 96 -10.79 -1.78 9.50
C ALA A 96 -10.96 -3.28 9.16
N SER A 97 -11.52 -3.62 7.98
CA SER A 97 -11.65 -5.01 7.52
C SER A 97 -10.33 -5.58 6.96
N TRP A 98 -9.39 -4.70 6.60
CA TRP A 98 -8.08 -5.10 6.11
C TRP A 98 -7.28 -5.80 7.21
N LYS A 99 -6.41 -6.71 6.79
CA LYS A 99 -5.48 -7.41 7.68
C LYS A 99 -4.03 -7.08 7.32
N THR A 100 -3.15 -7.29 8.28
CA THR A 100 -1.72 -6.99 8.21
C THR A 100 -0.92 -8.18 8.71
N HIS A 101 0.25 -8.37 8.10
CA HIS A 101 1.23 -9.38 8.49
C HIS A 101 2.63 -8.84 8.24
N ALA A 102 3.63 -9.35 8.97
CA ALA A 102 5.02 -9.02 8.71
C ALA A 102 5.43 -9.58 7.34
N SER A 103 6.09 -8.76 6.52
CA SER A 103 6.61 -9.19 5.21
C SER A 103 7.98 -9.88 5.36
N PRO A 104 8.49 -10.53 4.31
CA PRO A 104 9.89 -10.97 4.25
C PRO A 104 10.90 -9.82 4.27
N ILE A 105 10.45 -8.56 4.07
CA ILE A 105 11.28 -7.36 4.22
C ILE A 105 11.35 -7.01 5.71
N LEU A 106 12.47 -7.39 6.34
CA LEU A 106 12.71 -7.21 7.78
C LEU A 106 13.05 -5.77 8.15
N GLY A 107 13.54 -5.00 7.18
CA GLY A 107 13.80 -3.57 7.31
C GLY A 107 14.02 -2.98 5.93
N ALA A 108 13.47 -1.78 5.71
CA ALA A 108 13.65 -1.03 4.47
C ALA A 108 13.79 0.45 4.82
N ASP A 109 14.89 1.04 4.39
CA ASP A 109 15.21 2.45 4.59
C ASP A 109 15.99 2.98 3.39
N LEU A 110 15.68 4.21 2.99
CA LEU A 110 16.24 4.81 1.77
C LEU A 110 17.75 5.07 1.86
N LEU A 111 18.31 5.18 3.06
CA LEU A 111 19.74 5.39 3.28
C LEU A 111 20.45 4.12 3.74
N ASN A 112 19.81 3.33 4.59
CA ASN A 112 20.41 2.13 5.19
C ASN A 112 20.17 0.85 4.38
N GLY A 113 19.38 0.91 3.31
CA GLY A 113 19.09 -0.21 2.41
C GLY A 113 17.95 -1.10 2.90
N GLU A 114 17.90 -2.31 2.35
CA GLU A 114 16.85 -3.29 2.62
C GLU A 114 17.44 -4.61 3.14
N ILE A 115 16.77 -5.21 4.12
CA ILE A 115 17.06 -6.53 4.65
C ILE A 115 15.89 -7.44 4.31
N TYR A 116 16.15 -8.47 3.52
CA TYR A 116 15.14 -9.43 3.06
C TYR A 116 15.49 -10.84 3.52
N ASP A 117 14.49 -11.55 4.06
CA ASP A 117 14.58 -12.97 4.45
C ASP A 117 13.59 -13.80 3.63
N ALA A 118 14.10 -14.46 2.59
CA ALA A 118 13.30 -15.30 1.69
C ALA A 118 12.62 -16.48 2.40
N THR A 119 13.10 -16.89 3.58
CA THR A 119 12.44 -17.97 4.35
C THR A 119 11.11 -17.55 4.96
N LYS A 120 10.78 -16.26 4.91
CA LYS A 120 9.53 -15.66 5.41
C LYS A 120 8.57 -15.25 4.30
N GLU A 121 8.83 -15.66 3.07
CA GLU A 121 7.90 -15.43 1.97
C GLU A 121 6.56 -16.08 2.24
N ILE A 122 5.50 -15.35 1.89
CA ILE A 122 4.11 -15.81 2.03
C ILE A 122 3.59 -15.99 0.61
N GLU A 123 3.61 -17.23 0.14
CA GLU A 123 3.11 -17.58 -1.19
C GLU A 123 1.62 -17.21 -1.29
N GLY A 124 1.23 -16.56 -2.39
CA GLY A 124 -0.16 -16.17 -2.65
C GLY A 124 -0.73 -15.10 -1.72
N TRP A 125 0.10 -14.34 -0.99
CA TRP A 125 -0.38 -13.33 -0.01
C TRP A 125 -1.33 -12.27 -0.61
N SER A 126 -1.18 -12.00 -1.91
CA SER A 126 -2.00 -11.06 -2.69
C SER A 126 -2.98 -11.76 -3.64
N GLU A 127 -3.30 -13.03 -3.39
CA GLU A 127 -4.25 -13.83 -4.15
C GLU A 127 -5.45 -14.23 -3.27
N ALA A 128 -6.62 -14.40 -3.91
CA ALA A 128 -7.81 -14.87 -3.21
C ALA A 128 -7.63 -16.33 -2.75
N GLY A 129 -8.23 -16.67 -1.60
CA GLY A 129 -8.17 -18.02 -1.03
C GLY A 129 -7.01 -18.27 -0.06
N LEU A 130 -6.19 -17.26 0.25
CA LEU A 130 -5.20 -17.33 1.32
C LEU A 130 -5.87 -17.59 2.67
N ASP A 131 -5.33 -18.52 3.47
CA ASP A 131 -5.66 -18.62 4.89
C ASP A 131 -4.96 -17.52 5.69
N ASP A 132 -5.67 -16.42 5.90
CA ASP A 132 -5.21 -15.23 6.60
C ASP A 132 -5.70 -15.19 8.07
N ALA A 133 -6.11 -16.33 8.64
CA ALA A 133 -6.66 -16.39 9.99
C ALA A 133 -5.68 -15.92 11.08
N SER A 134 -4.37 -16.04 10.83
CA SER A 134 -3.31 -15.60 11.73
C SER A 134 -2.92 -14.11 11.58
N TRP A 135 -3.43 -13.44 10.55
CA TRP A 135 -3.12 -12.03 10.28
C TRP A 135 -3.84 -11.12 11.27
N LYS A 136 -3.23 -9.97 11.56
CA LYS A 136 -3.76 -9.00 12.52
C LYS A 136 -4.68 -8.01 11.83
N PRO A 137 -5.77 -7.56 12.45
CA PRO A 137 -6.59 -6.48 11.89
C PRO A 137 -5.75 -5.21 11.70
N ALA A 138 -6.02 -4.47 10.63
CA ALA A 138 -5.42 -3.16 10.39
C ALA A 138 -5.91 -2.15 11.44
N ILE A 139 -5.02 -1.23 11.82
CA ILE A 139 -5.38 -0.10 12.68
C ILE A 139 -5.75 1.06 11.78
N VAL A 140 -6.99 1.54 11.90
CA VAL A 140 -7.45 2.73 11.19
C VAL A 140 -6.95 3.97 11.93
N ARG A 141 -6.39 4.92 11.16
CA ARG A 141 -5.94 6.22 11.66
C ARG A 141 -6.66 7.31 10.88
N GLU A 142 -7.18 8.30 11.58
CA GLU A 142 -7.72 9.50 10.96
C GLU A 142 -6.55 10.39 10.49
N GLU A 143 -6.64 10.86 9.25
CA GLU A 143 -5.65 11.73 8.62
C GLU A 143 -6.37 12.89 7.94
N ASP A 144 -6.01 14.11 8.33
CA ASP A 144 -6.44 15.33 7.62
C ASP A 144 -5.26 15.81 6.76
N ARG A 145 -5.19 15.27 5.55
CA ARG A 145 -4.11 15.55 4.59
C ARG A 145 -4.70 16.03 3.28
N ASN A 146 -4.08 17.05 2.70
CA ASN A 146 -4.40 17.51 1.37
C ASN A 146 -3.87 16.50 0.33
N VAL A 147 -4.74 15.62 -0.16
CA VAL A 147 -4.40 14.60 -1.17
C VAL A 147 -4.60 15.19 -2.57
N VAL A 148 -3.56 15.17 -3.39
CA VAL A 148 -3.54 15.76 -4.74
C VAL A 148 -3.12 14.73 -5.78
N ALA A 149 -3.63 14.83 -7.00
CA ALA A 149 -3.18 13.97 -8.09
C ALA A 149 -1.68 14.22 -8.39
N GLN A 150 -0.98 13.16 -8.81
CA GLN A 150 0.34 13.26 -9.41
C GLN A 150 0.29 14.04 -10.73
#